data_AF-A0A955G4X1-F1
#
_entry.id   AF-A0A955G4X1-F1
#
_cell.length_a   1.000
_cell.length_b   1.000
_cell.length_c   1.000
_cell.angle_alpha   90.00
_cell.angle_beta   90.00
_cell.angle_gamma   90.00
#
_symmetry.space_group_name_H-M   'P 1'
#
loop_
_entity.id
_entity.type
_entity.pdbx_description
1 polymer ?
#
loop_
_entity_poly.entity_id
_entity_poly.type
_entity_poly.pdbx_seq_one_letter_code
_entity_poly.pdbx_strand_id
1 'polypeptide(L)'
;IISRVALAQTEELIKTHKTFIVDGGGSTKAERMHLKKLAEKNGYGVLAVWAQVDEPTARQRSLKRSKRKKDDVYNRSISEDQFEKDKKRFTPPAANEQYVVISGKHVHAAQAKVVLKKLVTPREEAKPAVPQRQDISRPNRRNLKIR
;
A
#
# COMPACT_ATOMS: atom_id res chain seq x y z
N ILE A 1 13.48 -7.00 -17.82
CA ILE A 1 14.38 -7.90 -17.06
C ILE A 1 13.99 -7.94 -15.57
N ILE A 2 13.95 -6.80 -14.87
CA ILE A 2 13.64 -6.72 -13.43
C ILE A 2 12.34 -7.45 -13.05
N SER A 3 11.23 -7.18 -13.73
CA SER A 3 9.94 -7.82 -13.43
C SER A 3 9.95 -9.34 -13.61
N ARG A 4 10.76 -9.87 -14.54
CA ARG A 4 10.90 -11.32 -14.75
C ARG A 4 11.68 -11.96 -13.61
N VAL A 5 12.77 -11.32 -13.17
CA VAL A 5 13.57 -11.79 -12.03
C VAL A 5 12.74 -11.76 -10.75
N ALA A 6 12.00 -10.68 -10.50
CA ALA A 6 11.13 -10.55 -9.33
C ALA A 6 10.03 -11.63 -9.31
N LEU A 7 9.44 -11.94 -10.47
CA LEU A 7 8.45 -13.02 -10.59
C LEU A 7 9.08 -14.39 -10.30
N ALA A 8 10.22 -14.70 -10.90
CA ALA A 8 10.93 -15.96 -10.66
C ALA A 8 11.33 -16.12 -9.16
N GLN A 9 11.80 -15.04 -8.53
CA GLN A 9 12.08 -15.04 -7.08
C GLN A 9 10.82 -15.27 -6.25
N THR A 10 9.70 -14.66 -6.64
CA THR A 10 8.41 -14.87 -5.97
C THR A 10 7.97 -16.33 -6.09
N GLU A 11 8.12 -16.95 -7.26
CA GLU A 11 7.82 -18.35 -7.48
C GLU A 11 8.67 -19.29 -6.62
N GLU A 12 9.96 -19.00 -6.43
CA GLU A 12 10.82 -19.76 -5.51
C GLU A 12 10.44 -19.55 -4.04
N LEU A 13 10.15 -18.31 -3.63
CA LEU A 13 9.73 -18.01 -2.25
C LEU A 13 8.43 -18.73 -1.88
N ILE A 14 7.49 -18.84 -2.81
CA ILE A 14 6.21 -19.54 -2.60
C ILE A 14 6.43 -21.00 -2.19
N LYS A 15 7.43 -21.69 -2.75
CA LYS A 15 7.74 -23.10 -2.43
C LYS A 15 8.19 -23.30 -0.99
N THR A 16 8.65 -22.23 -0.32
CA THR A 16 9.17 -22.33 1.05
C THR A 16 8.07 -22.45 2.11
N HIS A 17 6.81 -22.22 1.76
CA HIS A 17 5.68 -22.15 2.70
C HIS A 17 5.87 -21.12 3.83
N LYS A 18 6.77 -20.14 3.67
CA LYS A 18 7.00 -19.07 4.63
C LYS A 18 6.24 -17.80 4.23
N THR A 19 5.88 -16.99 5.20
CA THR A 19 5.38 -15.63 4.93
C THR A 19 6.50 -14.78 4.36
N PHE A 20 6.23 -14.08 3.25
CA PHE A 20 7.16 -13.15 2.62
C PHE A 20 6.43 -11.88 2.17
N ILE A 21 7.19 -10.83 1.91
CA ILE A 21 6.68 -9.55 1.40
C ILE A 21 7.23 -9.35 -0.01
N VAL A 22 6.36 -8.96 -0.94
CA VAL A 22 6.76 -8.50 -2.27
C VAL A 22 6.65 -6.98 -2.27
N ASP A 23 7.80 -6.31 -2.32
CA ASP A 23 7.89 -4.85 -2.47
C ASP A 23 8.08 -4.50 -3.95
N GLY A 24 7.08 -3.84 -4.54
CA GLY A 24 6.98 -3.56 -5.97
C GLY A 24 5.97 -4.45 -6.71
N GLY A 25 5.65 -4.08 -7.96
CA GLY A 25 4.69 -4.85 -8.78
C GLY A 25 3.25 -4.86 -8.24
N GLY A 26 2.84 -3.86 -7.47
CA GLY A 26 1.48 -3.71 -6.93
C GLY A 26 0.77 -2.41 -7.35
N SER A 27 1.38 -1.64 -8.24
CA SER A 27 0.91 -0.30 -8.63
C SER A 27 -0.36 -0.33 -9.46
N THR A 28 -0.61 -1.42 -10.17
CA THR A 28 -1.83 -1.61 -10.97
C THR A 28 -2.70 -2.75 -10.46
N LYS A 29 -4.01 -2.67 -10.71
CA LYS A 29 -4.96 -3.76 -10.45
C LYS A 29 -4.53 -5.06 -11.13
N ALA A 30 -4.03 -4.99 -12.37
CA ALA A 30 -3.59 -6.17 -13.10
C ALA A 30 -2.41 -6.88 -12.41
N GLU A 31 -1.41 -6.11 -11.96
CA GLU A 31 -0.26 -6.67 -11.26
C GLU A 31 -0.66 -7.27 -9.90
N ARG A 32 -1.51 -6.57 -9.12
CA ARG A 32 -2.04 -7.11 -7.85
C ARG A 32 -2.85 -8.39 -8.04
N MET A 33 -3.71 -8.44 -9.07
CA MET A 33 -4.47 -9.64 -9.40
C MET A 33 -3.58 -10.80 -9.83
N HIS A 34 -2.49 -10.52 -10.54
CA HIS A 34 -1.51 -11.54 -10.93
C HIS A 34 -0.82 -12.15 -9.69
N LEU A 35 -0.28 -11.30 -8.81
CA LEU A 35 0.34 -11.74 -7.55
C LEU A 35 -0.66 -12.50 -6.67
N LYS A 36 -1.90 -12.00 -6.57
CA LYS A 36 -2.97 -12.65 -5.80
C LYS A 36 -3.26 -14.05 -6.30
N LYS A 37 -3.49 -14.22 -7.62
CA LYS A 37 -3.75 -15.53 -8.22
C LYS A 37 -2.59 -16.50 -8.03
N LEU A 38 -1.36 -16.01 -8.17
CA LEU A 38 -0.16 -16.81 -7.97
C LEU A 38 -0.06 -17.33 -6.53
N ALA A 39 -0.29 -16.46 -5.55
CA ALA A 39 -0.27 -16.82 -4.14
C ALA A 39 -1.44 -17.76 -3.75
N GLU A 40 -2.67 -17.45 -4.15
CA GLU A 40 -3.86 -18.25 -3.83
C GLU A 40 -3.79 -19.66 -4.43
N LYS A 41 -3.25 -19.80 -5.65
CA LYS A 41 -3.00 -21.11 -6.28
C LYS A 41 -2.10 -22.01 -5.42
N ASN A 42 -1.22 -21.41 -4.61
CA ASN A 42 -0.29 -22.11 -3.74
C ASN A 42 -0.74 -22.09 -2.26
N GLY A 43 -2.01 -21.80 -1.98
CA GLY A 43 -2.59 -21.87 -0.65
C GLY A 43 -2.31 -20.67 0.26
N TYR A 44 -1.74 -19.59 -0.26
CA TYR A 44 -1.45 -18.39 0.53
C TYR A 44 -2.64 -17.45 0.64
N GLY A 45 -2.77 -16.81 1.81
CA GLY A 45 -3.54 -15.58 1.97
C GLY A 45 -2.74 -14.38 1.45
N VAL A 46 -3.44 -13.36 0.94
CA VAL A 46 -2.82 -12.15 0.39
C VAL A 46 -3.44 -10.92 1.01
N LEU A 47 -2.59 -10.02 1.49
CA LEU A 47 -2.97 -8.70 2.00
C LEU A 47 -2.16 -7.64 1.25
N ALA A 48 -2.85 -6.71 0.59
CA ALA A 48 -2.19 -5.56 -0.03
C ALA A 48 -1.94 -4.47 1.02
N VAL A 49 -0.69 -4.04 1.16
CA VAL A 49 -0.33 -2.89 2.01
C VAL A 49 -0.19 -1.66 1.11
N TRP A 50 -1.10 -0.70 1.24
CA TRP A 50 -1.11 0.51 0.45
C TRP A 50 -0.51 1.69 1.23
N ALA A 51 0.69 2.09 0.83
CA ALA A 51 1.32 3.31 1.34
C ALA A 51 0.73 4.55 0.66
N GLN A 52 -0.13 5.27 1.39
CA GLN A 52 -0.75 6.50 0.94
C GLN A 52 0.12 7.70 1.33
N VAL A 53 0.53 8.44 0.30
CA VAL A 53 1.29 9.69 0.39
C VAL A 53 0.68 10.67 -0.60
N ASP A 54 0.66 11.96 -0.28
CA ASP A 54 0.24 13.00 -1.22
C ASP A 54 1.20 13.09 -2.41
N GLU A 55 0.68 13.52 -3.55
CA GLU A 55 1.45 13.57 -4.80
C GLU A 55 2.71 14.45 -4.70
N PRO A 56 2.68 15.68 -4.15
CA PRO A 56 3.88 16.51 -4.03
C PRO A 56 4.99 15.81 -3.25
N THR A 57 4.66 15.20 -2.12
CA THR A 57 5.63 14.46 -1.30
C THR A 57 6.15 13.21 -2.02
N ALA A 58 5.27 12.46 -2.69
CA ALA A 58 5.66 11.29 -3.46
C ALA A 58 6.58 11.64 -4.63
N ARG A 59 6.30 12.76 -5.33
CA ARG A 59 7.12 13.30 -6.41
C ARG A 59 8.51 13.68 -5.91
N GLN A 60 8.58 14.52 -4.87
CA GLN A 60 9.84 14.97 -4.29
C GLN A 60 10.72 13.78 -3.87
N ARG A 61 10.14 12.78 -3.18
CA ARG A 61 10.89 11.60 -2.71
C ARG A 61 11.34 10.71 -3.86
N SER A 62 10.53 10.55 -4.90
CA SER A 62 10.87 9.69 -6.04
C SER A 62 11.97 10.29 -6.92
N LEU A 63 12.03 11.62 -7.05
CA LEU A 63 13.03 12.32 -7.86
C LEU A 63 14.36 12.53 -7.11
N LYS A 64 14.31 12.72 -5.78
CA LYS A 64 15.47 13.10 -4.95
C LYS A 64 15.82 12.04 -3.90
N ARG A 65 16.04 10.80 -4.34
CA ARG A 65 16.58 9.72 -3.50
C ARG A 65 18.06 9.98 -3.20
N SER A 66 18.49 9.80 -1.96
CA SER A 66 19.88 10.01 -1.56
C SER A 66 20.48 8.78 -0.91
N LYS A 67 21.57 8.24 -1.47
CA LYS A 67 22.28 7.08 -0.89
C LYS A 67 22.81 7.30 0.53
N ARG A 68 22.85 8.56 1.01
CA ARG A 68 23.22 8.90 2.38
C ARG A 68 22.10 8.61 3.39
N LYS A 69 20.85 8.52 2.92
CA LYS A 69 19.70 8.14 3.75
C LYS A 69 19.57 6.63 3.76
N LYS A 70 19.50 6.03 4.95
CA LYS A 70 19.35 4.58 5.13
C LYS A 70 18.19 3.99 4.33
N ASP A 71 17.07 4.71 4.26
CA ASP A 71 15.85 4.27 3.57
C ASP A 71 15.97 4.32 2.03
N ASP A 72 16.98 4.99 1.50
CA ASP A 72 17.17 5.20 0.06
C ASP A 72 18.32 4.36 -0.52
N VAL A 73 19.04 3.58 0.32
CA VAL A 73 20.26 2.86 -0.09
C VAL A 73 20.02 1.94 -1.29
N TYR A 74 18.88 1.25 -1.31
CA TYR A 74 18.50 0.33 -2.40
C TYR A 74 17.57 0.97 -3.44
N ASN A 75 17.16 2.22 -3.22
CA ASN A 75 16.24 2.93 -4.09
C ASN A 75 16.99 3.79 -5.11
N ARG A 76 16.42 3.92 -6.31
CA ARG A 76 16.95 4.81 -7.35
C ARG A 76 15.99 5.98 -7.56
N SER A 77 16.56 7.17 -7.78
CA SER A 77 15.75 8.29 -8.28
C SER A 77 15.20 7.94 -9.66
N ILE A 78 13.97 8.34 -9.91
CA ILE A 78 13.35 8.26 -11.24
C ILE A 78 13.34 9.65 -11.88
N SER A 79 13.16 9.71 -13.21
CA SER A 79 12.97 10.98 -13.91
C SER A 79 11.55 11.50 -13.77
N GLU A 80 11.34 12.78 -14.06
CA GLU A 80 10.01 13.41 -14.08
C GLU A 80 9.06 12.67 -15.03
N ASP A 81 9.51 12.39 -16.26
CA ASP A 81 8.73 11.65 -17.25
C ASP A 81 8.34 10.25 -16.77
N GLN A 82 9.23 9.59 -16.01
CA GLN A 82 8.94 8.28 -15.45
C GLN A 82 7.90 8.37 -14.34
N PHE A 83 8.00 9.38 -13.46
CA PHE A 83 7.00 9.64 -12.43
C PHE A 83 5.60 9.88 -13.03
N GLU A 84 5.50 10.70 -14.08
CA GLU A 84 4.23 10.98 -14.76
C GLU A 84 3.65 9.74 -15.45
N LYS A 85 4.50 8.89 -16.06
CA LYS A 85 4.08 7.60 -16.63
C LYS A 85 3.54 6.66 -15.55
N ASP A 86 4.23 6.55 -14.43
CA ASP A 86 3.84 5.67 -13.33
C ASP A 86 2.56 6.16 -12.65
N LYS A 87 2.40 7.47 -12.48
CA LYS A 87 1.18 8.11 -11.98
C LYS A 87 -0.03 7.78 -12.86
N LYS A 88 0.11 7.86 -14.19
CA LYS A 88 -0.98 7.54 -15.13
C LYS A 88 -1.39 6.07 -15.10
N ARG A 89 -0.43 5.17 -14.85
CA ARG A 89 -0.69 3.72 -14.77
C ARG A 89 -1.25 3.29 -13.42
N PHE A 90 -0.93 4.04 -12.36
CA PHE A 90 -1.32 3.69 -11.00
C PHE A 90 -2.85 3.56 -10.86
N THR A 91 -3.28 2.47 -10.24
CA THR A 91 -4.69 2.29 -9.87
C THR A 91 -4.76 1.87 -8.41
N PRO A 92 -5.52 2.58 -7.56
CA PRO A 92 -5.61 2.23 -6.14
C PRO A 92 -6.27 0.84 -5.96
N PRO A 93 -6.04 0.16 -4.82
CA PRO A 93 -6.79 -1.03 -4.44
C PRO A 93 -8.31 -0.79 -4.48
N ALA A 94 -9.04 -1.69 -5.11
CA ALA A 94 -10.50 -1.64 -5.17
C ALA A 94 -11.13 -2.12 -3.86
N ALA A 95 -12.39 -1.75 -3.62
CA ALA A 95 -13.11 -2.08 -2.38
C ALA A 95 -13.29 -3.59 -2.13
N ASN A 96 -13.21 -4.41 -3.17
CA ASN A 96 -13.28 -5.88 -3.08
C ASN A 96 -11.91 -6.54 -2.87
N GLU A 97 -10.82 -5.77 -2.87
CA GLU A 97 -9.48 -6.27 -2.55
C GLU A 97 -9.26 -6.23 -1.03
N GLN A 98 -8.54 -7.20 -0.48
CA GLN A 98 -8.09 -7.15 0.92
C GLN A 98 -6.87 -6.24 0.99
N TYR A 99 -7.03 -5.05 1.57
CA TYR A 99 -5.94 -4.11 1.74
C TYR A 99 -5.96 -3.38 3.08
N VAL A 100 -4.80 -2.85 3.45
CA VAL A 100 -4.60 -1.97 4.60
C VAL A 100 -3.87 -0.72 4.15
N VAL A 101 -4.28 0.45 4.64
CA VAL A 101 -3.65 1.72 4.31
C VAL A 101 -2.66 2.12 5.40
N ILE A 102 -1.46 2.50 4.99
CA ILE A 102 -0.45 3.12 5.87
C ILE A 102 -0.08 4.50 5.32
N SER A 103 0.30 5.44 6.19
CA SER A 103 0.62 6.82 5.83
C SER A 103 1.66 7.45 6.75
N GLY A 104 2.26 8.58 6.37
CA GLY A 104 3.21 9.29 7.25
C GLY A 104 2.61 9.91 8.51
N LYS A 105 1.27 9.87 8.70
CA LYS A 105 0.57 10.59 9.79
C LYS A 105 0.55 9.84 11.12
N HIS A 106 0.82 8.54 11.11
CA HIS A 106 0.82 7.70 12.30
C HIS A 106 2.21 7.12 12.53
N VAL A 107 2.54 6.85 13.79
CA VAL A 107 3.81 6.21 14.16
C VAL A 107 3.89 4.78 13.62
N HIS A 108 5.09 4.39 13.17
CA HIS A 108 5.39 3.07 12.59
C HIS A 108 4.85 1.91 13.43
N ALA A 109 5.07 1.94 14.75
CA ALA A 109 4.63 0.87 15.64
C ALA A 109 3.11 0.67 15.65
N ALA A 110 2.32 1.76 15.53
CA ALA A 110 0.87 1.65 15.44
C ALA A 110 0.44 1.03 14.10
N GLN A 111 1.10 1.40 13.01
CA GLN A 111 0.79 0.87 11.68
C GLN A 111 1.16 -0.60 11.53
N ALA A 112 2.34 -0.99 12.03
CA ALA A 112 2.75 -2.39 12.05
C ALA A 112 1.72 -3.26 12.81
N LYS A 113 1.22 -2.78 13.95
CA LYS A 113 0.14 -3.46 14.68
C LYS A 113 -1.14 -3.61 13.86
N VAL A 114 -1.54 -2.60 13.08
CA VAL A 114 -2.74 -2.67 12.23
C VAL A 114 -2.56 -3.70 11.11
N VAL A 115 -1.39 -3.71 10.45
CA VAL A 115 -1.06 -4.71 9.41
C VAL A 115 -1.09 -6.13 10.01
N LEU A 116 -0.42 -6.34 11.14
CA LEU A 116 -0.36 -7.65 11.80
C LEU A 116 -1.75 -8.13 12.25
N LYS A 117 -2.57 -7.23 12.83
CA LYS A 117 -3.96 -7.58 13.18
C LYS A 117 -4.73 -8.07 11.96
N LYS A 118 -4.63 -7.38 10.82
CA LYS A 118 -5.30 -7.78 9.57
C LYS A 118 -4.77 -9.08 8.98
N LEU A 119 -3.51 -9.45 9.23
CA LEU A 119 -2.95 -10.75 8.82
C LEU A 119 -3.47 -11.91 9.69
N VAL A 120 -3.74 -11.65 10.98
CA VAL A 120 -4.14 -12.68 11.96
C VAL A 120 -5.66 -12.85 12.05
N THR A 121 -6.47 -11.84 11.69
CA THR A 121 -7.93 -11.98 11.72
C THR A 121 -8.38 -13.12 10.79
N PRO A 122 -9.15 -14.11 11.29
CA PRO A 122 -9.59 -15.26 10.50
C PRO A 122 -10.28 -14.86 9.20
N ARG A 123 -9.93 -15.58 8.13
CA ARG A 123 -10.31 -15.34 6.72
C ARG A 123 -11.83 -15.22 6.48
N GLU A 124 -12.67 -15.72 7.39
CA GLU A 124 -14.14 -15.69 7.25
C GLU A 124 -14.79 -14.34 7.60
N GLU A 125 -14.15 -13.49 8.42
CA GLU A 125 -14.76 -12.23 8.87
C GLU A 125 -14.35 -11.01 8.03
N ALA A 126 -13.48 -11.19 7.04
CA ALA A 126 -12.92 -10.11 6.23
C ALA A 126 -13.89 -9.57 5.16
N LYS A 127 -15.10 -9.15 5.56
CA LYS A 127 -15.91 -8.23 4.75
C LYS A 127 -15.18 -6.88 4.67
N PRO A 128 -15.17 -6.19 3.52
CA PRO A 128 -14.42 -4.96 3.37
C PRO A 128 -15.00 -3.90 4.31
N ALA A 129 -14.19 -3.44 5.26
CA ALA A 129 -14.49 -2.27 6.05
C ALA A 129 -14.45 -1.07 5.10
N VAL A 130 -15.63 -0.58 4.71
CA VAL A 130 -15.80 0.69 4.02
C VAL A 130 -15.09 1.76 4.88
N PRO A 131 -14.19 2.59 4.33
CA PRO A 131 -13.64 3.69 5.10
C PRO A 131 -14.80 4.61 5.48
N GLN A 132 -15.12 4.65 6.79
CA GLN A 132 -16.00 5.67 7.32
C GLN A 132 -15.34 7.01 6.99
N ARG A 133 -15.92 7.75 6.03
CA ARG A 133 -15.66 9.18 5.90
C ARG A 133 -15.93 9.77 7.28
N GLN A 134 -14.89 10.24 7.96
CA GLN A 134 -15.07 11.10 9.11
C GLN A 134 -15.82 12.32 8.61
N ASP A 135 -17.11 12.35 8.91
CA ASP A 135 -17.95 13.51 8.68
C ASP A 135 -17.33 14.63 9.52
N ILE A 136 -16.71 15.60 8.86
CA ILE A 136 -16.22 16.81 9.49
C ILE A 136 -17.44 17.57 10.00
N SER A 137 -17.88 17.22 11.21
CA SER A 137 -18.93 17.91 11.93
C SER A 137 -18.58 19.38 12.01
N ARG A 138 -19.33 20.21 11.28
CA ARG A 138 -19.24 21.67 11.31
C ARG A 138 -19.36 22.14 12.77
N PRO A 139 -18.55 23.12 13.22
CA PRO A 139 -18.63 23.60 14.59
C PRO A 139 -20.01 24.22 14.86
N ASN A 140 -20.61 23.76 15.95
CA ASN A 140 -21.91 24.14 16.48
C ASN A 140 -21.93 25.65 16.79
N ARG A 141 -22.63 26.46 15.97
CA ARG A 141 -22.93 27.87 16.29
C ARG A 141 -23.96 27.91 17.42
N ARG A 142 -23.48 27.87 18.66
CA ARG A 142 -24.30 28.19 19.84
C ARG A 142 -24.68 29.67 19.83
N ASN A 143 -25.97 29.92 19.62
CA ASN A 143 -26.81 30.99 20.16
C ASN A 143 -26.10 32.24 20.71
N LEU A 144 -26.04 33.29 19.90
CA LEU A 144 -25.89 34.66 20.40
C LEU A 144 -27.30 35.23 20.59
N LYS A 145 -27.82 35.18 21.83
CA LYS A 145 -28.97 36.00 22.23
C LYS A 145 -28.44 37.41 22.51
N ILE A 146 -28.71 38.34 21.62
CA ILE A 146 -28.56 39.77 21.89
C ILE A 146 -29.88 40.22 22.52
N ARG A 147 -29.80 40.77 23.74
CA ARG A 147 -30.84 41.60 24.34
C ARG A 147 -30.54 43.05 23.97
#